data_AF-A0A8J6MGG7-F1
#
_entry.id   AF-A0A8J6MGG7-F1
#
_cell.length_a   1.000
_cell.length_b   1.000
_cell.length_c   1.000
_cell.angle_alpha   90.00
_cell.angle_beta   90.00
_cell.angle_gamma   90.00
#
_symmetry.space_group_name_H-M   'P 1'
#
loop_
_entity.id
_entity.type
_entity.pdbx_description
1 polymer ?
#
loop_
_entity_poly.entity_id
_entity_poly.type
_entity_poly.pdbx_seq_one_letter_code
_entity_poly.pdbx_strand_id
1 'polypeptide(L)'
;MKNKLRLYTALAALFFLLSAAAYLLDKLSAPLPDRWGGLLVGGGVGLGVFFLSKALTERYYVKNQKARRMMEVEDRDERTRTIRGMAAYRALVSGTPIFLSVWLILLFLDVPLAGLLVVCAGYLLNFGVYAYHLVKLQKEM
;
A
#
# COMPACT_ATOMS: atom_id res chain seq x y z
N MET A 1 21.54 5.86 -3.47
CA MET A 1 20.89 4.53 -3.30
C MET A 1 20.72 4.16 -1.83
N LYS A 2 21.79 4.06 -1.04
CA LYS A 2 21.69 3.84 0.42
C LYS A 2 20.79 4.88 1.13
N ASN A 3 20.77 6.13 0.65
CA ASN A 3 19.89 7.17 1.20
C ASN A 3 18.39 6.89 0.99
N LYS A 4 17.99 6.34 -0.17
CA LYS A 4 16.57 5.97 -0.41
C LYS A 4 16.16 4.79 0.47
N LEU A 5 17.02 3.77 0.57
CA LEU A 5 16.81 2.64 1.46
C LEU A 5 16.66 3.12 2.92
N ARG A 6 17.60 3.96 3.40
CA ARG A 6 17.56 4.55 4.75
C ARG A 6 16.28 5.36 4.99
N LEU A 7 15.85 6.14 3.99
CA LEU A 7 14.62 6.91 4.07
C LEU A 7 13.39 6.01 4.22
N TYR A 8 13.24 4.98 3.36
CA TYR A 8 12.11 4.07 3.45
C TYR A 8 12.10 3.25 4.74
N THR A 9 13.28 2.82 5.23
CA THR A 9 13.37 2.14 6.53
C THR A 9 13.04 3.08 7.68
N ALA A 10 13.46 4.34 7.63
CA ALA A 10 13.16 5.33 8.67
C ALA A 10 11.67 5.68 8.68
N LEU A 11 11.05 5.86 7.51
CA LEU A 11 9.61 6.08 7.39
C LEU A 11 8.83 4.86 7.90
N ALA A 12 9.20 3.65 7.50
CA ALA A 12 8.56 2.44 8.01
C ALA A 12 8.63 2.35 9.54
N ALA A 13 9.83 2.57 10.11
CA ALA A 13 10.03 2.58 11.56
C ALA A 13 9.20 3.67 12.25
N LEU A 14 9.15 4.89 11.70
CA LEU A 14 8.34 5.98 12.23
C LEU A 14 6.86 5.60 12.31
N PHE A 15 6.29 5.06 11.24
CA PHE A 15 4.88 4.67 11.21
C PHE A 15 4.58 3.50 12.15
N PHE A 16 5.46 2.51 12.26
CA PHE A 16 5.30 1.44 13.26
C PHE A 16 5.42 1.95 14.70
N LEU A 17 6.34 2.88 14.97
CA LEU A 17 6.49 3.50 16.29
C LEU A 17 5.26 4.33 16.65
N LEU A 18 4.68 5.07 15.70
CA LEU A 18 3.44 5.82 15.91
C LEU A 18 2.26 4.89 16.22
N SER A 19 2.10 3.79 15.49
CA SER A 19 1.07 2.79 15.78
C SER A 19 1.28 2.11 17.13
N ALA A 20 2.53 1.78 17.47
CA ALA A 20 2.85 1.17 18.77
C ALA A 20 2.60 2.16 19.93
N ALA A 21 2.94 3.43 19.76
CA ALA A 21 2.66 4.47 20.74
C ALA A 21 1.15 4.67 20.93
N ALA A 22 0.37 4.72 19.84
CA ALA A 22 -1.09 4.82 19.92
C ALA A 22 -1.71 3.62 20.67
N TYR A 23 -1.24 2.41 20.38
CA TYR A 23 -1.68 1.19 21.08
C TYR A 23 -1.29 1.18 22.57
N LEU A 24 -0.09 1.64 22.90
CA LEU A 24 0.37 1.72 24.29
C LEU A 24 -0.39 2.78 25.10
N LEU A 25 -0.70 3.93 24.50
CA LEU A 25 -1.46 4.99 25.15
C LEU A 25 -2.90 4.56 25.45
N ASP A 26 -3.53 3.84 24.52
CA ASP A 26 -4.85 3.21 24.71
C ASP A 26 -4.84 2.25 25.92
N LYS A 27 -3.80 1.40 26.00
CA LYS A 27 -3.63 0.45 27.11
C LYS A 27 -3.31 1.12 28.46
N LEU A 28 -2.67 2.30 28.45
CA LEU A 28 -2.35 3.07 29.65
C LEU A 28 -3.52 3.92 30.16
N SER A 29 -4.72 3.77 29.60
CA SER A 29 -5.92 4.55 29.97
C SER A 29 -5.76 6.06 29.75
N ALA A 30 -4.88 6.46 28.83
CA ALA A 30 -4.88 7.82 28.32
C ALA A 30 -6.05 7.95 27.33
N PRO A 31 -6.95 8.94 27.47
CA PRO A 31 -8.13 9.05 26.63
C PRO A 31 -7.73 9.49 25.22
N LEU A 32 -7.37 8.55 24.35
CA LEU A 32 -7.44 8.78 22.91
C LEU A 32 -8.88 8.52 22.48
N PRO A 33 -9.53 9.45 21.76
CA PRO A 33 -10.81 9.16 21.15
C PRO A 33 -10.65 7.98 20.17
N ASP A 34 -11.56 7.01 20.23
CA ASP A 34 -11.49 5.73 19.49
C ASP A 34 -11.15 5.90 17.99
N ARG A 35 -11.65 6.98 17.38
CA ARG A 35 -11.40 7.33 15.97
C ARG A 35 -9.93 7.61 15.67
N TRP A 36 -9.23 8.30 16.57
CA TRP A 36 -7.80 8.59 16.44
C TRP A 36 -6.96 7.36 16.72
N GLY A 37 -7.36 6.52 17.68
CA GLY A 37 -6.72 5.23 17.94
C GLY A 37 -6.78 4.32 16.71
N GLY A 38 -7.97 4.15 16.12
CA GLY A 38 -8.17 3.36 14.91
C GLY A 38 -7.39 3.89 13.70
N LEU A 39 -7.36 5.21 13.50
CA LEU A 39 -6.63 5.83 12.39
C LEU A 39 -5.11 5.72 12.55
N LEU A 40 -4.58 5.91 13.77
CA LEU A 40 -3.14 5.83 14.05
C LEU A 40 -2.62 4.39 14.01
N VAL A 41 -3.40 3.43 14.53
CA VAL A 41 -3.03 2.02 14.48
C VAL A 41 -3.22 1.47 13.07
N GLY A 42 -4.41 1.62 12.47
CA GLY A 42 -4.69 1.08 11.13
C GLY A 42 -3.91 1.79 10.03
N GLY A 43 -3.94 3.12 10.01
CA GLY A 43 -3.21 3.92 9.02
C GLY A 43 -1.70 3.82 9.17
N GLY A 44 -1.19 3.83 10.41
CA GLY A 44 0.23 3.69 10.67
C GLY A 44 0.77 2.29 10.31
N VAL A 45 0.03 1.22 10.60
CA VAL A 45 0.42 -0.13 10.14
C VAL A 45 0.38 -0.22 8.61
N GLY A 46 -0.67 0.30 7.97
CA GLY A 46 -0.80 0.30 6.51
C GLY A 46 0.35 1.03 5.81
N LEU A 47 0.66 2.26 6.24
CA LEU A 47 1.77 3.03 5.71
C LEU A 47 3.12 2.42 6.07
N GLY A 48 3.28 1.89 7.29
CA GLY A 48 4.47 1.18 7.74
C GLY A 48 4.82 0.00 6.84
N VAL A 49 3.84 -0.85 6.54
CA VAL A 49 4.00 -1.99 5.61
C VAL A 49 4.30 -1.53 4.19
N PHE A 50 3.67 -0.45 3.70
CA PHE A 50 3.96 0.12 2.39
C PHE A 50 5.42 0.58 2.26
N PHE A 51 5.92 1.36 3.23
CA PHE A 51 7.30 1.82 3.23
C PHE A 51 8.30 0.68 3.44
N LEU A 52 7.95 -0.32 4.25
CA LEU A 52 8.75 -1.52 4.43
C LEU A 52 8.89 -2.31 3.12
N SER A 53 7.80 -2.47 2.35
CA SER A 53 7.83 -3.10 1.03
C SER A 53 8.76 -2.36 0.06
N LYS A 54 8.71 -1.02 0.03
CA LYS A 54 9.64 -0.20 -0.74
C LYS A 54 11.09 -0.37 -0.28
N ALA A 55 11.34 -0.42 1.03
CA ALA A 55 12.67 -0.65 1.58
C ALA A 55 13.23 -2.03 1.18
N LEU A 56 12.43 -3.10 1.27
CA LEU A 56 12.83 -4.45 0.86
C LEU A 56 13.15 -4.50 -0.64
N THR A 57 12.31 -3.85 -1.46
CA THR A 57 12.50 -3.75 -2.91
C THR A 57 13.81 -3.03 -3.26
N GLU A 58 14.08 -1.87 -2.64
CA GLU A 58 15.32 -1.13 -2.84
C GLU A 58 16.54 -1.94 -2.35
N ARG A 59 16.41 -2.64 -1.22
CA ARG A 59 17.48 -3.53 -0.70
C ARG A 59 17.80 -4.65 -1.69
N TYR A 60 16.77 -5.24 -2.31
CA TYR A 60 16.95 -6.24 -3.35
C TYR A 60 17.69 -5.66 -4.56
N TYR A 61 17.31 -4.48 -5.05
CA TYR A 61 17.97 -3.84 -6.19
C TYR A 61 19.39 -3.36 -5.91
N VAL A 62 19.69 -2.95 -4.68
CA VAL A 62 21.07 -2.64 -4.25
C VAL A 62 21.95 -3.88 -4.33
N LYS A 63 21.41 -5.06 -3.97
CA LYS A 63 22.14 -6.34 -4.01
C LYS A 63 22.24 -6.90 -5.44
N ASN A 64 21.21 -6.72 -6.25
CA ASN A 64 21.09 -7.30 -7.59
C ASN A 64 20.99 -6.22 -8.68
N GLN A 65 22.14 -5.69 -9.11
CA GLN A 65 22.19 -4.66 -10.16
C GLN A 65 21.64 -5.14 -11.51
N LYS A 66 21.80 -6.43 -11.85
CA LYS A 66 21.26 -7.00 -13.10
C LYS A 66 19.73 -6.92 -13.16
N ALA A 67 19.06 -7.29 -12.06
CA ALA A 67 17.60 -7.21 -11.95
C ALA A 67 17.11 -5.76 -12.06
N ARG A 68 17.86 -4.81 -11.51
CA ARG A 68 17.54 -3.39 -11.62
C ARG A 68 17.66 -2.88 -13.06
N ARG A 69 18.74 -3.22 -13.76
CA ARG A 69 18.91 -2.81 -15.17
C ARG A 69 17.81 -3.39 -16.05
N MET A 70 17.42 -4.64 -15.83
CA MET A 70 16.28 -5.24 -16.53
C MET A 70 14.98 -4.49 -16.26
N MET A 71 14.71 -4.13 -15.01
CA MET A 71 13.54 -3.31 -14.66
C MET A 71 13.59 -1.94 -15.36
N GLU A 72 14.72 -1.25 -15.36
CA GLU A 72 14.87 0.06 -16.00
C GLU A 72 14.69 -0.01 -17.53
N VAL A 73 15.08 -1.12 -18.16
CA VAL A 73 14.80 -1.38 -19.58
C VAL A 73 13.31 -1.64 -19.81
N GLU A 74 12.70 -2.50 -19.00
CA GLU A 74 11.28 -2.84 -19.10
C GLU A 74 10.36 -1.62 -18.84
N ASP A 75 10.76 -0.72 -17.94
CA ASP A 75 10.01 0.50 -17.61
C ASP A 75 10.10 1.58 -18.71
N ARG A 76 11.16 1.52 -19.54
CA ARG A 76 11.33 2.38 -20.72
C ARG A 76 10.66 1.82 -21.96
N ASP A 77 10.28 0.55 -21.97
CA ASP A 77 9.55 -0.05 -23.07
C ASP A 77 8.12 0.50 -23.11
N GLU A 78 7.80 1.22 -24.17
CA GLU A 78 6.50 1.85 -24.37
C GLU A 78 5.36 0.82 -24.35
N ARG A 79 5.58 -0.38 -24.90
CA ARG A 79 4.56 -1.43 -24.93
C ARG A 79 4.25 -1.94 -23.53
N THR A 80 5.27 -2.27 -22.76
CA THR A 80 5.09 -2.74 -21.37
C THR A 80 4.46 -1.67 -20.50
N ARG A 81 4.88 -0.41 -20.64
CA ARG A 81 4.30 0.72 -19.91
C ARG A 81 2.81 0.89 -20.25
N THR A 82 2.44 0.75 -21.53
CA THR A 82 1.05 0.86 -21.98
C THR A 82 0.19 -0.29 -21.44
N ILE A 83 0.68 -1.53 -21.50
CA ILE A 83 -0.01 -2.71 -20.96
C ILE A 83 -0.26 -2.56 -19.45
N ARG A 84 0.78 -2.17 -18.68
CA ARG A 84 0.67 -1.93 -17.24
C ARG A 84 -0.29 -0.78 -16.94
N GLY A 85 -0.23 0.30 -17.72
CA GLY A 85 -1.12 1.45 -17.59
C GLY A 85 -2.58 1.07 -17.81
N MET A 86 -2.88 0.31 -18.87
CA MET A 86 -4.25 -0.17 -19.15
C MET A 86 -4.77 -1.13 -18.08
N ALA A 87 -3.94 -2.08 -17.63
CA ALA A 87 -4.30 -2.98 -16.54
C ALA A 87 -4.57 -2.21 -15.24
N ALA A 88 -3.70 -1.24 -14.90
CA ALA A 88 -3.82 -0.42 -13.71
C ALA A 88 -5.07 0.47 -13.78
N TYR A 89 -5.36 1.05 -14.94
CA TYR A 89 -6.53 1.91 -15.11
C TYR A 89 -7.84 1.14 -14.89
N ARG A 90 -7.92 -0.09 -15.42
CA ARG A 90 -9.11 -0.94 -15.30
C ARG A 90 -9.40 -1.42 -13.88
N ALA A 91 -8.38 -1.55 -13.04
CA ALA A 91 -8.51 -2.18 -11.73
C ALA A 91 -8.20 -1.25 -10.55
N LEU A 92 -7.09 -0.52 -10.62
CA LEU A 92 -6.53 0.20 -9.48
C LEU A 92 -6.82 1.70 -9.53
N VAL A 93 -6.67 2.35 -10.68
CA VAL A 93 -6.83 3.81 -10.79
C VAL A 93 -8.31 4.21 -10.64
N SER A 94 -9.23 3.43 -11.20
CA SER A 94 -10.67 3.65 -11.05
C SER A 94 -11.18 3.23 -9.66
N GLY A 95 -10.69 2.11 -9.13
CA GLY A 95 -11.17 1.53 -7.87
C GLY A 95 -10.60 2.18 -6.61
N THR A 96 -9.31 2.53 -6.60
CA THR A 96 -8.63 3.01 -5.38
C THR A 96 -9.28 4.27 -4.78
N PRO A 97 -9.64 5.32 -5.56
CA PRO A 97 -10.31 6.49 -5.01
C PRO A 97 -11.66 6.17 -4.37
N ILE A 98 -12.43 5.26 -4.97
CA ILE A 98 -13.72 4.82 -4.47
C ILE A 98 -13.54 4.09 -3.13
N PHE A 99 -12.66 3.09 -3.08
CA PHE A 99 -12.39 2.33 -1.85
C PHE A 99 -11.81 3.20 -0.74
N LEU A 100 -10.93 4.14 -1.07
CA LEU A 100 -10.38 5.09 -0.10
C LEU A 100 -11.48 6.00 0.46
N SER A 101 -12.35 6.52 -0.39
CA SER A 101 -13.46 7.39 0.02
C SER A 101 -14.45 6.65 0.91
N VAL A 102 -14.84 5.44 0.53
CA VAL A 102 -15.71 4.57 1.33
C VAL A 102 -15.06 4.23 2.66
N TRP A 103 -13.78 3.87 2.67
CA TRP A 103 -13.06 3.55 3.91
C TRP A 103 -13.01 4.75 4.87
N LEU A 104 -12.74 5.96 4.37
CA LEU A 104 -12.76 7.18 5.18
C LEU A 104 -14.16 7.46 5.74
N ILE A 105 -15.21 7.35 4.92
CA ILE A 105 -16.59 7.56 5.37
C ILE A 105 -16.96 6.57 6.48
N LEU A 106 -16.67 5.28 6.31
CA LEU A 106 -16.96 4.25 7.31
C LEU A 106 -16.19 4.47 8.62
N LEU A 107 -14.96 4.98 8.54
CA LEU A 107 -14.16 5.33 9.70
C LEU A 107 -14.77 6.49 10.50
N PHE A 108 -15.42 7.47 9.84
CA PHE A 108 -16.12 8.57 10.53
C PHE A 108 -17.51 8.20 11.05
N LEU A 109 -18.13 7.15 10.52
CA LEU A 109 -19.45 6.65 10.94
C LEU A 109 -19.39 5.65 12.11
N ASP A 110 -18.21 5.46 12.74
CA ASP A 110 -17.96 4.48 13.81
C ASP A 110 -18.49 3.07 13.46
N VAL A 111 -18.32 2.67 12.20
CA VAL A 111 -18.77 1.36 11.72
C VAL A 111 -17.94 0.26 12.39
N PRO A 112 -18.55 -0.87 12.79
CA PRO A 112 -17.82 -1.99 13.38
C PRO A 112 -16.66 -2.46 12.50
N LEU A 113 -15.57 -2.90 13.13
CA LEU A 113 -14.34 -3.36 12.47
C LEU A 113 -14.60 -4.36 11.33
N ALA A 114 -15.59 -5.25 11.50
CA ALA A 114 -15.99 -6.19 10.47
C ALA A 114 -16.36 -5.51 9.13
N GLY A 115 -17.08 -4.39 9.18
CA GLY A 115 -17.43 -3.61 8.00
C GLY A 115 -16.20 -3.00 7.31
N LEU A 116 -15.25 -2.48 8.09
CA LEU A 116 -13.98 -1.97 7.56
C LEU A 116 -13.16 -3.08 6.89
N LEU A 117 -13.11 -4.27 7.50
CA LEU A 117 -12.39 -5.43 6.94
C LEU A 117 -13.01 -5.92 5.63
N VAL A 118 -14.34 -5.88 5.48
CA VAL A 118 -15.01 -6.22 4.21
C VAL A 118 -14.60 -5.26 3.09
N VAL A 119 -14.53 -3.96 3.37
CA VAL A 119 -14.06 -2.97 2.39
C VAL A 119 -12.59 -3.18 2.05
N CYS A 120 -11.74 -3.47 3.03
CA CYS A 120 -10.34 -3.84 2.79
C CYS A 120 -10.22 -5.11 1.94
N ALA A 121 -11.03 -6.14 2.20
CA ALA A 121 -11.05 -7.37 1.41
C ALA A 121 -11.48 -7.10 -0.04
N GLY A 122 -12.52 -6.29 -0.24
CA GLY A 122 -12.94 -5.83 -1.58
C GLY A 122 -11.83 -5.07 -2.31
N TYR A 123 -11.09 -4.21 -1.59
CA TYR A 123 -9.93 -3.52 -2.15
C TYR A 123 -8.81 -4.49 -2.57
N LEU A 124 -8.55 -5.53 -1.77
CA LEU A 124 -7.56 -6.56 -2.12
C LEU A 124 -7.96 -7.34 -3.39
N LEU A 125 -9.25 -7.56 -3.63
CA LEU A 125 -9.72 -8.20 -4.87
C LEU A 125 -9.39 -7.36 -6.12
N ASN A 126 -9.31 -6.03 -6.02
CA ASN A 126 -8.87 -5.20 -7.14
C ASN A 126 -7.43 -5.50 -7.58
N PHE A 127 -6.54 -5.94 -6.68
CA PHE A 127 -5.22 -6.41 -7.07
C PHE A 127 -5.28 -7.72 -7.85
N GLY A 128 -6.24 -8.59 -7.55
CA GLY A 128 -6.51 -9.80 -8.34
C GLY A 128 -7.00 -9.44 -9.75
N VAL A 129 -7.93 -8.50 -9.85
CA VAL A 129 -8.43 -7.98 -11.14
C VAL A 129 -7.30 -7.33 -11.95
N TYR A 130 -6.43 -6.57 -11.29
CA TYR A 130 -5.23 -6.00 -11.90
C TYR A 130 -4.30 -7.08 -12.45
N ALA A 131 -3.98 -8.09 -11.65
CA ALA A 131 -3.10 -9.19 -12.05
C ALA A 131 -3.70 -9.98 -13.24
N TYR A 132 -5.01 -10.24 -13.20
CA TYR A 132 -5.72 -10.87 -14.30
C TYR A 132 -5.63 -10.06 -15.60
N HIS A 133 -5.92 -8.76 -15.55
CA HIS A 133 -5.83 -7.90 -16.73
C HIS A 133 -4.41 -7.74 -17.24
N LEU A 134 -3.41 -7.71 -16.36
CA LEU A 134 -2.02 -7.65 -16.74
C LEU A 134 -1.62 -8.88 -17.57
N VAL A 135 -1.92 -10.08 -17.07
CA VAL A 135 -1.63 -11.34 -17.79
C VAL A 135 -2.41 -11.45 -19.09
N LYS A 136 -3.68 -11.03 -19.09
CA LYS A 136 -4.52 -11.03 -20.29
C LYS A 136 -3.95 -10.11 -21.37
N LEU A 137 -3.65 -8.85 -21.02
CA LEU A 137 -3.13 -7.87 -21.98
C LEU A 137 -1.73 -8.23 -22.48
N GLN A 138 -0.89 -8.87 -21.65
CA GLN A 138 0.41 -9.40 -22.08
C GLN A 138 0.30 -10.52 -23.14
N LYS A 139 -0.82 -11.24 -23.19
CA LYS A 139 -1.07 -12.27 -24.21
C LYS A 139 -1.69 -11.71 -25.49
N GLU A 140 -2.48 -10.65 -25.38
CA GLU A 140 -3.23 -10.06 -26.49
C GLU A 140 -2.41 -9.07 -27.33
N MET A 141 -1.51 -8.31 -26.68
CA MET A 141 -0.69 -7.28 -27.32
C MET A 141 0.73 -7.74 -27.51
#